data_AF-A0A2V8LUT8-F1
#
_entry.id   AF-A0A2V8LUT8-F1
#
_cell.length_a   1.000
_cell.length_b   1.000
_cell.length_c   1.000
_cell.angle_alpha   90.00
_cell.angle_beta   90.00
_cell.angle_gamma   90.00
#
_symmetry.space_group_name_H-M   'P 1'
#
loop_
_entity.id
_entity.type
_entity.pdbx_description
1 polymer ?
#
loop_
_entity_poly.entity_id
_entity_poly.type
_entity_poly.pdbx_seq_one_letter_code
_entity_poly.pdbx_strand_id
1 'polypeptide(L)'
;MNNETSFEIFLNHHDEEAWSATLATLQRSIHEVDRNATQIWFAFYPLPLYRALEQAEDRAKLAQQLLLQGDYELKNQIDTSHRFLYGHRFWPEVKKAVEQHADQSTEGGVGCGVSGVRTSVLHPTPNTQHPISSQPEVYATSLADQILELARAVAEESKVDESLLVGITAVAFMTVQQAGLLAFKRAPGAVKIDRKHAKKSPEHVLRERAKDDSQGFLGFLKTVDKQWTVTWDENDEGARYKLREAQDLAWGAANDQSRDWKAIDPRRVEGPIPVECRSASCGTCWVGVLGGVEKLTDVGAREGKKIKEFGYIDTAEPKPLIRLACQAQSQGAVSIVIPPWNGQFGKYLRTLKENERASVVQPKDSLRSEAVTEAIN
;
A
#
# COMPACT_ATOMS: atom_id res chain seq x y z
N MET A 1 24.68 16.22 -2.78
CA MET A 1 23.41 16.95 -2.78
C MET A 1 22.55 16.30 -3.83
N ASN A 2 21.52 15.56 -3.43
CA ASN A 2 20.59 14.96 -4.38
C ASN A 2 19.74 16.10 -4.94
N ASN A 3 19.81 16.33 -6.25
CA ASN A 3 18.83 17.19 -6.92
C ASN A 3 17.52 16.39 -6.99
N GLU A 4 16.66 16.55 -5.98
CA GLU A 4 15.30 16.03 -6.05
C GLU A 4 14.58 16.67 -7.24
N THR A 5 13.90 15.84 -8.02
CA THR A 5 13.10 16.31 -9.16
C THR A 5 11.82 17.00 -8.68
N SER A 6 11.20 17.85 -9.52
CA SER A 6 9.91 18.49 -9.20
C SER A 6 8.84 17.47 -8.81
N PHE A 7 8.88 16.27 -9.42
CA PHE A 7 7.95 15.18 -9.11
C PHE A 7 8.24 14.57 -7.73
N GLU A 8 9.50 14.32 -7.38
CA GLU A 8 9.86 13.85 -6.03
C GLU A 8 9.51 14.90 -4.97
N ILE A 9 9.77 16.18 -5.23
CA ILE A 9 9.36 17.29 -4.37
C ILE A 9 7.84 17.26 -4.19
N PHE A 10 7.06 17.17 -5.27
CA PHE A 10 5.61 17.05 -5.22
C PHE A 10 5.15 15.88 -4.32
N LEU A 11 5.67 14.67 -4.54
CA LEU A 11 5.35 13.50 -3.74
C LEU A 11 5.73 13.67 -2.25
N ASN A 12 6.87 14.29 -1.98
CA ASN A 12 7.36 14.52 -0.62
C ASN A 12 6.48 15.48 0.19
N HIS A 13 5.69 16.34 -0.45
CA HIS A 13 4.70 17.19 0.22
C HIS A 13 3.48 16.42 0.72
N HIS A 14 3.24 15.19 0.24
CA HIS A 14 2.12 14.37 0.67
C HIS A 14 2.54 13.45 1.83
N ASP A 15 1.89 13.62 2.98
CA ASP A 15 2.07 12.78 4.16
C ASP A 15 1.10 11.58 4.17
N GLU A 16 1.13 10.79 5.24
CA GLU A 16 0.28 9.62 5.39
C GLU A 16 -1.22 9.96 5.30
N GLU A 17 -1.64 11.09 5.87
CA GLU A 17 -3.04 11.52 5.88
C GLU A 17 -3.48 11.92 4.46
N ALA A 18 -2.63 12.65 3.73
CA ALA A 18 -2.86 13.00 2.33
C ALA A 18 -2.94 11.76 1.43
N TRP A 19 -2.08 10.76 1.65
CA TRP A 19 -2.13 9.49 0.92
C TRP A 19 -3.36 8.67 1.25
N SER A 20 -3.74 8.59 2.52
CA SER A 20 -4.97 7.92 2.95
C SER A 20 -6.21 8.54 2.31
N ALA A 21 -6.29 9.88 2.30
CA ALA A 21 -7.38 10.61 1.63
C ALA A 21 -7.38 10.40 0.10
N THR A 22 -6.20 10.38 -0.51
CA THR A 22 -6.03 10.06 -1.93
C THR A 22 -6.56 8.66 -2.24
N LEU A 23 -6.13 7.65 -1.48
CA LEU A 23 -6.59 6.28 -1.68
C LEU A 23 -8.10 6.13 -1.51
N ALA A 24 -8.68 6.79 -0.50
CA ALA A 24 -10.13 6.81 -0.27
C ALA A 24 -10.89 7.38 -1.49
N THR A 25 -10.32 8.41 -2.14
CA THR A 25 -10.86 9.00 -3.37
C THR A 25 -10.76 8.02 -4.55
N LEU A 26 -9.61 7.37 -4.70
CA LEU A 26 -9.34 6.44 -5.82
C LEU A 26 -10.13 5.12 -5.73
N GLN A 27 -10.56 4.68 -4.54
CA GLN A 27 -11.21 3.37 -4.34
C GLN A 27 -12.36 3.08 -5.32
N ARG A 28 -13.16 4.10 -5.67
CA ARG A 28 -14.31 3.94 -6.58
C ARG A 28 -13.90 3.80 -8.05
N SER A 29 -12.74 4.33 -8.40
CA SER A 29 -12.17 4.25 -9.76
C SER A 29 -11.30 3.01 -9.96
N ILE A 30 -10.87 2.34 -8.89
CA ILE A 30 -10.13 1.08 -8.98
C ILE A 30 -11.10 -0.07 -9.27
N HIS A 31 -10.79 -0.86 -10.32
CA HIS A 31 -11.51 -2.06 -10.68
C HIS A 31 -11.54 -3.04 -9.50
N GLU A 32 -12.66 -3.76 -9.33
CA GLU A 32 -12.88 -4.66 -8.19
C GLU A 32 -11.73 -5.66 -7.98
N VAL A 33 -11.16 -6.17 -9.08
CA VAL A 33 -10.03 -7.11 -9.06
C VAL A 33 -8.81 -6.60 -8.28
N ASP A 34 -8.58 -5.29 -8.24
CA ASP A 34 -7.41 -4.66 -7.61
C ASP A 34 -7.75 -3.77 -6.42
N ARG A 35 -9.04 -3.56 -6.12
CA ARG A 35 -9.46 -2.69 -5.01
C ARG A 35 -8.85 -3.13 -3.68
N ASN A 36 -9.00 -4.41 -3.35
CA ASN A 36 -8.42 -4.98 -2.13
C ASN A 36 -6.89 -5.07 -2.23
N ALA A 37 -6.37 -5.50 -3.38
CA ALA A 37 -4.93 -5.66 -3.60
C ALA A 37 -4.17 -4.34 -3.41
N THR A 38 -4.74 -3.22 -3.87
CA THR A 38 -4.16 -1.89 -3.69
C THR A 38 -4.09 -1.53 -2.22
N GLN A 39 -5.18 -1.68 -1.46
CA GLN A 39 -5.18 -1.40 -0.01
C GLN A 39 -4.17 -2.27 0.74
N ILE A 40 -4.08 -3.56 0.38
CA ILE A 40 -3.11 -4.49 0.97
C ILE A 40 -1.68 -4.05 0.69
N TRP A 41 -1.37 -3.61 -0.53
CA TRP A 41 -0.04 -3.14 -0.88
C TRP A 41 0.36 -1.92 -0.04
N PHE A 42 -0.53 -0.96 0.17
CA PHE A 42 -0.25 0.21 1.02
C PHE A 42 -0.08 -0.15 2.51
N ALA A 43 -0.75 -1.21 3.00
CA ALA A 43 -0.50 -1.74 4.33
C ALA A 43 0.86 -2.46 4.43
N PHE A 44 1.32 -3.07 3.34
CA PHE A 44 2.64 -3.73 3.28
C PHE A 44 3.81 -2.76 3.15
N TYR A 45 3.58 -1.54 2.67
CA TYR A 45 4.62 -0.52 2.53
C TYR A 45 4.16 0.82 3.12
N PRO A 46 3.96 0.88 4.46
CA PRO A 46 3.43 2.08 5.09
C PRO A 46 4.48 3.20 5.06
N LEU A 47 4.11 4.34 4.46
CA LEU A 47 4.95 5.53 4.34
C LEU A 47 5.57 6.00 5.68
N PRO A 48 4.86 5.98 6.82
CA PRO A 48 5.47 6.38 8.10
C PRO A 48 6.63 5.48 8.54
N LEU A 49 6.55 4.17 8.28
CA LEU A 49 7.65 3.25 8.62
C LEU A 49 8.87 3.56 7.76
N TYR A 50 8.66 3.77 6.47
CA TYR A 50 9.73 4.19 5.56
C TYR A 50 10.41 5.48 6.05
N ARG A 51 9.62 6.53 6.32
CA ARG A 51 10.15 7.82 6.81
C ARG A 51 10.88 7.69 8.13
N ALA A 52 10.36 6.90 9.07
CA ALA A 52 11.02 6.62 10.34
C ALA A 52 12.39 5.95 10.14
N LEU A 53 12.50 5.00 9.21
CA LEU A 53 13.75 4.32 8.91
C LEU A 53 14.76 5.23 8.18
N GLU A 54 14.30 6.13 7.31
CA GLU A 54 15.16 7.12 6.63
C GLU A 54 15.68 8.20 7.59
N GLN A 55 14.87 8.63 8.55
CA GLN A 55 15.21 9.68 9.50
C GLN A 55 16.00 9.17 10.72
N ALA A 56 16.09 7.85 10.90
CA ALA A 56 16.81 7.26 12.02
C ALA A 56 18.32 7.49 11.91
N GLU A 57 18.94 7.98 12.99
CA GLU A 57 20.41 8.09 13.09
C GLU A 57 21.11 6.75 12.88
N ASP A 58 20.52 5.68 13.42
CA ASP A 58 20.97 4.29 13.24
C ASP A 58 19.81 3.43 12.74
N ARG A 59 19.70 3.33 11.41
CA ARG A 59 18.67 2.52 10.73
C ARG A 59 18.70 1.06 11.16
N ALA A 60 19.89 0.46 11.31
CA ALA A 60 20.03 -0.96 11.61
C ALA A 60 19.53 -1.27 13.04
N LYS A 61 19.90 -0.40 14.00
CA LYS A 61 19.39 -0.48 15.36
C LYS A 61 17.88 -0.29 15.42
N LEU A 62 17.32 0.68 14.68
CA LEU A 62 15.88 0.87 14.64
C LEU A 62 15.19 -0.37 14.05
N ALA A 63 15.67 -0.91 12.92
CA ALA A 63 15.13 -2.13 12.34
C ALA A 63 15.14 -3.31 13.32
N GLN A 64 16.21 -3.48 14.09
CA GLN A 64 16.31 -4.49 15.15
C GLN A 64 15.28 -4.25 16.28
N GLN A 65 15.12 -3.00 16.73
CA GLN A 65 14.16 -2.64 17.78
C GLN A 65 12.71 -2.90 17.34
N LEU A 66 12.41 -2.66 16.07
CA LEU A 66 11.10 -2.90 15.47
C LEU A 66 10.94 -4.37 15.02
N LEU A 67 11.90 -5.24 15.31
CA LEU A 67 11.88 -6.66 14.93
C LEU A 67 11.62 -6.87 13.43
N LEU A 68 12.16 -5.99 12.58
CA LEU A 68 12.01 -6.11 11.14
C LEU A 68 12.79 -7.33 10.65
N GLN A 69 12.11 -8.23 9.93
CA GLN A 69 12.69 -9.41 9.30
C GLN A 69 12.21 -9.51 7.85
N GLY A 70 13.02 -10.13 6.99
CA GLY A 70 12.73 -10.24 5.56
C GLY A 70 13.11 -8.98 4.79
N ASP A 71 12.56 -8.81 3.60
CA ASP A 71 12.85 -7.65 2.74
C ASP A 71 11.75 -6.61 2.87
N TYR A 72 11.98 -5.61 3.73
CA TYR A 72 11.09 -4.47 3.95
C TYR A 72 11.47 -3.25 3.08
N GLU A 73 12.53 -3.37 2.28
CA GLU A 73 13.05 -2.27 1.46
C GLU A 73 12.36 -2.30 0.09
N LEU A 74 11.43 -1.38 -0.14
CA LEU A 74 10.69 -1.35 -1.41
C LEU A 74 11.61 -1.16 -2.64
N LYS A 75 12.73 -0.44 -2.48
CA LYS A 75 13.75 -0.26 -3.54
C LYS A 75 14.34 -1.57 -4.06
N ASN A 76 14.32 -2.65 -3.29
CA ASN A 76 14.79 -3.98 -3.71
C ASN A 76 13.72 -4.77 -4.47
N GLN A 77 12.47 -4.29 -4.47
CA GLN A 77 11.28 -5.05 -4.85
C GLN A 77 10.37 -4.25 -5.80
N ILE A 78 10.94 -3.25 -6.51
CA ILE A 78 10.20 -2.34 -7.38
C ILE A 78 9.34 -3.10 -8.40
N ASP A 79 9.88 -4.15 -9.03
CA ASP A 79 9.16 -4.92 -10.05
C ASP A 79 8.30 -6.07 -9.49
N THR A 80 8.38 -6.38 -8.19
CA THR A 80 7.80 -7.59 -7.60
C THR A 80 6.82 -7.34 -6.46
N SER A 81 6.92 -6.20 -5.77
CA SER A 81 6.11 -5.86 -4.59
C SER A 81 4.61 -5.90 -4.86
N HIS A 82 4.20 -5.62 -6.10
CA HIS A 82 2.81 -5.54 -6.55
C HIS A 82 2.42 -6.71 -7.46
N ARG A 83 3.18 -7.81 -7.49
CA ARG A 83 2.92 -8.95 -8.40
C ARG A 83 1.51 -9.55 -8.23
N PHE A 84 0.92 -9.39 -7.05
CA PHE A 84 -0.42 -9.88 -6.73
C PHE A 84 -1.55 -8.94 -7.20
N LEU A 85 -1.24 -7.74 -7.69
CA LEU A 85 -2.21 -6.89 -8.39
C LEU A 85 -2.41 -7.43 -9.80
N TYR A 86 -3.65 -7.45 -10.26
CA TYR A 86 -3.99 -7.70 -11.65
C TYR A 86 -3.25 -6.72 -12.58
N GLY A 87 -3.23 -5.44 -12.20
CA GLY A 87 -2.58 -4.34 -12.89
C GLY A 87 -1.07 -4.51 -13.09
N HIS A 88 -0.41 -5.45 -12.40
CA HIS A 88 1.00 -5.79 -12.65
C HIS A 88 1.25 -6.21 -14.12
N ARG A 89 0.22 -6.69 -14.83
CA ARG A 89 0.28 -6.97 -16.28
C ARG A 89 0.66 -5.75 -17.12
N PHE A 90 0.36 -4.56 -16.62
CA PHE A 90 0.60 -3.27 -17.28
C PHE A 90 1.75 -2.48 -16.63
N TRP A 91 2.56 -3.16 -15.80
CA TRP A 91 3.66 -2.52 -15.09
C TRP A 91 4.66 -1.82 -16.01
N PRO A 92 5.11 -2.40 -17.15
CA PRO A 92 6.01 -1.73 -18.06
C PRO A 92 5.46 -0.39 -18.58
N GLU A 93 4.18 -0.38 -18.97
CA GLU A 93 3.49 0.79 -19.52
C GLU A 93 3.31 1.86 -18.46
N VAL A 94 2.84 1.49 -17.26
CA VAL A 94 2.67 2.41 -16.13
C VAL A 94 4.01 2.99 -15.69
N LYS A 95 5.04 2.16 -15.56
CA LYS A 95 6.39 2.59 -15.18
C LYS A 95 6.93 3.61 -16.18
N LYS A 96 6.86 3.29 -17.48
CA LYS A 96 7.30 4.20 -18.55
C LYS A 96 6.56 5.55 -18.48
N ALA A 97 5.24 5.53 -18.25
CA ALA A 97 4.44 6.74 -18.15
C ALA A 97 4.83 7.59 -16.93
N VAL A 98 5.10 6.97 -15.77
CA VAL A 98 5.57 7.68 -14.56
C VAL A 98 6.95 8.29 -14.78
N GLU A 99 7.86 7.60 -15.47
CA GLU A 99 9.17 8.17 -15.81
C GLU A 99 9.05 9.39 -16.71
N GLN A 100 8.19 9.32 -17.73
CA GLN A 100 7.92 10.44 -18.64
C GLN A 100 7.25 11.61 -17.92
N HIS A 101 6.29 11.34 -17.03
CA HIS A 101 5.65 12.34 -16.18
C HIS A 101 6.67 13.06 -15.29
N ALA A 102 7.59 12.30 -14.70
CA ALA A 102 8.65 12.85 -13.88
C ALA A 102 9.62 13.73 -14.68
N ASP A 103 9.97 13.32 -15.91
CA ASP A 103 10.85 14.09 -16.79
C ASP A 103 10.21 15.40 -17.28
N GLN A 104 8.93 15.36 -17.69
CA GLN A 104 8.20 16.56 -18.10
C GLN A 104 8.03 17.57 -16.94
N SER A 105 7.90 17.07 -15.72
CA SER A 105 7.86 17.89 -14.51
C SER A 105 9.18 18.62 -14.24
N THR A 106 10.31 18.16 -14.80
CA THR A 106 11.60 18.86 -14.71
C THR A 106 11.78 19.98 -15.75
N GLU A 107 11.10 19.89 -16.90
CA GLU A 107 11.22 20.86 -18.00
C GLU A 107 10.28 22.07 -17.86
N GLY A 108 9.20 21.93 -17.07
CA GLY A 108 8.18 22.98 -16.84
C GLY A 108 8.63 24.20 -16.00
N GLY A 109 9.89 24.25 -15.55
CA GLY A 109 10.46 25.41 -14.86
C GLY A 109 10.74 26.63 -15.75
N VAL A 110 10.59 26.50 -17.07
CA VAL A 110 10.77 27.60 -18.03
C VAL A 110 9.65 27.59 -19.09
N GLY A 111 8.50 28.17 -18.72
CA GLY A 111 7.54 28.84 -19.62
C GLY A 111 6.83 28.05 -20.72
N CYS A 112 5.53 27.80 -20.55
CA CYS A 112 4.52 27.76 -21.62
C CYS A 112 3.13 27.85 -20.95
N GLY A 113 2.23 28.82 -21.18
CA GLY A 113 1.82 29.36 -22.48
C GLY A 113 0.63 28.58 -23.02
N VAL A 114 -0.49 28.48 -22.29
CA VAL A 114 -1.70 27.82 -22.81
C VAL A 114 -2.43 28.78 -23.73
N SER A 115 -2.34 28.46 -25.04
CA SER A 115 -3.19 29.05 -26.08
C SER A 115 -4.61 28.51 -25.96
N GLY A 116 -5.59 29.41 -26.02
CA GLY A 116 -6.90 29.08 -26.58
C GLY A 116 -8.11 29.56 -25.79
N VAL A 117 -8.44 30.85 -25.85
CA VAL A 117 -9.85 31.28 -25.85
C VAL A 117 -10.03 32.46 -26.81
N ARG A 118 -11.00 32.30 -27.71
CA ARG A 118 -11.43 33.26 -28.74
C ARG A 118 -11.81 34.62 -28.13
N THR A 119 -11.26 35.67 -28.71
CA THR A 119 -11.73 37.05 -28.59
C THR A 119 -13.16 37.19 -29.10
N SER A 120 -14.06 37.67 -28.24
CA SER A 120 -15.29 38.35 -28.66
C SER A 120 -15.27 39.76 -28.06
N VAL A 121 -15.36 40.74 -28.95
CA VAL A 121 -15.22 42.17 -28.71
C VAL A 121 -16.58 42.75 -28.29
N LEU A 122 -16.67 43.40 -27.14
CA LEU A 122 -17.62 44.48 -26.86
C LEU A 122 -16.98 45.52 -25.91
N HIS A 123 -17.26 46.79 -26.18
CA HIS A 123 -16.63 48.01 -25.68
C HIS A 123 -16.95 48.39 -24.20
N PRO A 124 -16.22 49.37 -23.61
CA PRO A 124 -16.10 49.55 -22.16
C PRO A 124 -17.07 50.58 -21.57
N THR A 125 -17.40 50.42 -20.29
CA THR A 125 -17.90 51.48 -19.39
C THR A 125 -17.06 51.51 -18.10
N PRO A 126 -16.78 52.71 -17.53
CA PRO A 126 -15.81 52.86 -16.44
C PRO A 126 -16.47 52.83 -15.06
N ASN A 127 -15.62 52.59 -14.05
CA ASN A 127 -15.83 52.77 -12.62
C ASN A 127 -16.73 51.78 -11.88
N THR A 128 -16.10 50.75 -11.31
CA THR A 128 -16.30 50.41 -9.89
C THR A 128 -14.98 49.84 -9.35
N GLN A 129 -14.36 50.55 -8.41
CA GLN A 129 -13.23 50.03 -7.64
C GLN A 129 -13.75 48.97 -6.66
N HIS A 130 -13.46 47.71 -6.94
CA HIS A 130 -13.56 46.64 -5.95
C HIS A 130 -12.18 46.37 -5.34
N PRO A 131 -12.11 46.05 -4.03
CA PRO A 131 -10.85 45.79 -3.35
C PRO A 131 -10.19 44.54 -3.95
N ILE A 132 -8.90 44.66 -4.22
CA ILE A 132 -8.00 43.60 -4.68
C ILE A 132 -8.04 42.49 -3.63
N SER A 133 -8.82 41.46 -3.92
CA SER A 133 -8.74 40.18 -3.23
C SER A 133 -7.43 39.55 -3.65
N SER A 134 -6.51 39.47 -2.69
CA SER A 134 -5.28 38.69 -2.80
C SER A 134 -5.63 37.19 -2.85
N GLN A 135 -5.89 36.68 -4.04
CA GLN A 135 -5.77 35.25 -4.33
C GLN A 135 -4.51 35.02 -5.17
N PRO A 136 -3.60 34.13 -4.76
CA PRO A 136 -2.71 33.48 -5.68
C PRO A 136 -3.43 32.25 -6.25
N GLU A 137 -3.76 32.31 -7.54
CA GLU A 137 -3.91 31.12 -8.39
C GLU A 137 -2.60 30.33 -8.36
N VAL A 138 -2.62 29.08 -7.85
CA VAL A 138 -1.95 27.89 -8.43
C VAL A 138 -2.72 26.67 -7.91
N TYR A 139 -3.76 26.23 -8.63
CA TYR A 139 -4.32 24.89 -8.40
C TYR A 139 -3.34 23.88 -8.98
N ALA A 140 -2.32 23.48 -8.21
CA ALA A 140 -1.63 22.23 -8.50
C ALA A 140 -2.69 21.11 -8.50
N THR A 141 -2.73 20.30 -9.55
CA THR A 141 -3.63 19.15 -9.61
C THR A 141 -3.38 18.25 -8.40
N SER A 142 -4.47 17.77 -7.77
CA SER A 142 -4.32 16.94 -6.56
C SER A 142 -3.58 15.65 -6.89
N LEU A 143 -2.99 14.99 -5.88
CA LEU A 143 -2.34 13.69 -6.07
C LEU A 143 -3.29 12.65 -6.71
N ALA A 144 -4.57 12.66 -6.31
CA ALA A 144 -5.58 11.80 -6.91
C ALA A 144 -5.81 12.12 -8.39
N ASP A 145 -5.90 13.41 -8.74
CA ASP A 145 -6.09 13.84 -10.13
C ASP A 145 -4.90 13.43 -11.01
N GLN A 146 -3.66 13.61 -10.54
CA GLN A 146 -2.48 13.18 -11.29
C GLN A 146 -2.43 11.66 -11.50
N ILE A 147 -2.80 10.87 -10.49
CA ILE A 147 -2.88 9.41 -10.62
C ILE A 147 -3.96 9.01 -11.65
N LEU A 148 -5.13 9.64 -11.60
CA LEU A 148 -6.23 9.36 -12.53
C LEU A 148 -5.89 9.80 -13.96
N GLU A 149 -5.30 10.97 -14.14
CA GLU A 149 -4.88 11.50 -15.43
C GLU A 149 -3.84 10.57 -16.09
N LEU A 150 -2.82 10.15 -15.35
CA LEU A 150 -1.81 9.23 -15.87
C LEU A 150 -2.40 7.84 -16.16
N ALA A 151 -3.26 7.31 -15.28
CA ALA A 151 -3.93 6.04 -15.51
C ALA A 151 -4.80 6.07 -16.77
N ARG A 152 -5.51 7.18 -17.03
CA ARG A 152 -6.29 7.39 -18.25
C ARG A 152 -5.41 7.41 -19.50
N ALA A 153 -4.31 8.17 -19.47
CA ALA A 153 -3.39 8.24 -20.60
C ALA A 153 -2.82 6.86 -20.96
N VAL A 154 -2.42 6.08 -19.96
CA VAL A 154 -1.92 4.71 -20.18
C VAL A 154 -3.03 3.78 -20.67
N ALA A 155 -4.26 3.94 -20.19
CA ALA A 155 -5.41 3.15 -20.65
C ALA A 155 -5.74 3.40 -22.12
N GLU A 156 -5.70 4.66 -22.56
CA GLU A 156 -5.92 5.04 -23.96
C GLU A 156 -4.83 4.46 -24.88
N GLU A 157 -3.55 4.56 -24.48
CA GLU A 157 -2.42 4.00 -25.24
C GLU A 157 -2.51 2.46 -25.31
N SER A 158 -2.83 1.82 -24.17
CA SER A 158 -2.85 0.36 -24.02
C SER A 158 -4.17 -0.28 -24.47
N LYS A 159 -5.21 0.52 -24.75
CA LYS A 159 -6.57 0.09 -25.09
C LYS A 159 -7.18 -0.85 -24.05
N VAL A 160 -7.04 -0.49 -22.79
CA VAL A 160 -7.62 -1.20 -21.64
C VAL A 160 -8.51 -0.28 -20.83
N ASP A 161 -9.31 -0.84 -19.94
CA ASP A 161 -10.15 -0.07 -19.02
C ASP A 161 -9.28 0.74 -18.03
N GLU A 162 -9.52 2.06 -17.90
CA GLU A 162 -8.84 2.96 -16.95
C GLU A 162 -8.83 2.38 -15.53
N SER A 163 -9.94 1.75 -15.11
CA SER A 163 -10.09 1.21 -13.76
C SER A 163 -9.09 0.09 -13.42
N LEU A 164 -8.53 -0.60 -14.43
CA LEU A 164 -7.48 -1.62 -14.25
C LEU A 164 -6.10 -1.02 -13.99
N LEU A 165 -5.93 0.29 -14.22
CA LEU A 165 -4.64 0.98 -14.12
C LEU A 165 -4.54 1.91 -12.90
N VAL A 166 -5.67 2.38 -12.36
CA VAL A 166 -5.66 3.33 -11.22
C VAL A 166 -4.86 2.79 -10.03
N GLY A 167 -5.11 1.55 -9.63
CA GLY A 167 -4.46 0.94 -8.46
C GLY A 167 -2.94 0.79 -8.64
N ILE A 168 -2.51 0.23 -9.78
CA ILE A 168 -1.09 0.05 -10.07
C ILE A 168 -0.36 1.37 -10.32
N THR A 169 -1.06 2.40 -10.80
CA THR A 169 -0.51 3.76 -10.95
C THR A 169 -0.29 4.42 -9.59
N ALA A 170 -1.23 4.29 -8.66
CA ALA A 170 -1.05 4.75 -7.28
C ALA A 170 0.15 4.06 -6.59
N VAL A 171 0.29 2.74 -6.80
CA VAL A 171 1.45 1.96 -6.36
C VAL A 171 2.75 2.50 -6.97
N ALA A 172 2.76 2.85 -8.26
CA ALA A 172 3.93 3.40 -8.93
C ALA A 172 4.38 4.74 -8.31
N PHE A 173 3.44 5.66 -8.05
CA PHE A 173 3.73 6.95 -7.41
C PHE A 173 4.30 6.76 -6.00
N MET A 174 3.67 5.91 -5.18
CA MET A 174 4.18 5.60 -3.84
C MET A 174 5.54 4.89 -3.89
N THR A 175 5.79 4.08 -4.92
CA THR A 175 7.09 3.45 -5.14
C THR A 175 8.16 4.49 -5.43
N VAL A 176 7.88 5.50 -6.25
CA VAL A 176 8.81 6.64 -6.45
C VAL A 176 9.04 7.38 -5.13
N GLN A 177 8.00 7.62 -4.34
CA GLN A 177 8.14 8.31 -3.06
C GLN A 177 9.04 7.57 -2.05
N GLN A 178 8.99 6.24 -2.01
CA GLN A 178 9.76 5.45 -1.05
C GLN A 178 11.09 4.93 -1.60
N ALA A 179 11.23 4.73 -2.90
CA ALA A 179 12.48 4.22 -3.50
C ALA A 179 13.34 5.33 -4.14
N GLY A 180 12.74 6.48 -4.43
CA GLY A 180 13.32 7.55 -5.24
C GLY A 180 13.22 7.26 -6.74
N LEU A 181 13.16 8.33 -7.54
CA LEU A 181 13.01 8.24 -9.00
C LEU A 181 14.19 7.53 -9.65
N LEU A 182 15.40 7.71 -9.11
CA LEU A 182 16.61 7.07 -9.64
C LEU A 182 16.58 5.55 -9.49
N ALA A 183 16.11 5.02 -8.36
CA ALA A 183 15.97 3.57 -8.19
C ALA A 183 14.82 3.04 -9.07
N PHE A 184 13.72 3.79 -9.16
CA PHE A 184 12.59 3.50 -10.03
C PHE A 184 13.01 3.35 -11.50
N LYS A 185 13.74 4.33 -12.05
CA LYS A 185 14.25 4.29 -13.42
C LYS A 185 15.20 3.13 -13.69
N ARG A 186 16.03 2.77 -12.70
CA ARG A 186 16.99 1.65 -12.81
C ARG A 186 16.32 0.28 -12.77
N ALA A 187 15.14 0.16 -12.18
CA ALA A 187 14.41 -1.10 -12.18
C ALA A 187 14.05 -1.51 -13.62
N PRO A 188 14.14 -2.80 -13.99
CA PRO A 188 13.85 -3.24 -15.35
C PRO A 188 12.42 -2.97 -15.85
N GLY A 189 11.43 -2.86 -14.95
CA GLY A 189 10.03 -2.81 -15.35
C GLY A 189 9.49 -4.18 -15.76
N ALA A 190 10.03 -5.26 -15.18
CA ALA A 190 9.69 -6.61 -15.62
C ALA A 190 8.31 -7.08 -15.11
N VAL A 191 7.54 -7.72 -15.99
CA VAL A 191 6.35 -8.48 -15.57
C VAL A 191 6.79 -9.87 -15.11
N LYS A 192 6.56 -10.19 -13.83
CA LYS A 192 6.98 -11.45 -13.19
C LYS A 192 5.82 -12.43 -13.01
N ILE A 193 4.94 -12.52 -14.00
CA ILE A 193 3.85 -13.49 -14.06
C ILE A 193 4.11 -14.41 -15.25
N ASP A 194 3.90 -15.72 -15.09
CA ASP A 194 4.01 -16.63 -16.22
C ASP A 194 2.90 -16.37 -17.26
N ARG A 195 3.16 -16.78 -18.50
CA ARG A 195 2.29 -16.48 -19.63
C ARG A 195 0.87 -17.05 -19.49
N LYS A 196 0.67 -18.11 -18.71
CA LYS A 196 -0.66 -18.71 -18.50
C LYS A 196 -1.49 -17.80 -17.59
N HIS A 197 -0.93 -17.35 -16.47
CA HIS A 197 -1.64 -16.45 -15.56
C HIS A 197 -1.80 -15.03 -16.12
N ALA A 198 -0.82 -14.54 -16.90
CA ALA A 198 -0.91 -13.22 -17.54
C ALA A 198 -2.14 -13.06 -18.45
N LYS A 199 -2.63 -14.16 -19.06
CA LYS A 199 -3.79 -14.17 -19.97
C LYS A 199 -5.16 -14.22 -19.28
N LYS A 200 -5.23 -14.39 -17.95
CA LYS A 200 -6.51 -14.40 -17.24
C LYS A 200 -7.19 -13.03 -17.32
N SER A 201 -8.50 -13.00 -17.56
CA SER A 201 -9.28 -11.77 -17.47
C SER A 201 -9.53 -11.37 -16.01
N PRO A 202 -9.87 -10.11 -15.72
CA PRO A 202 -10.22 -9.68 -14.36
C PRO A 202 -11.37 -10.51 -13.76
N GLU A 203 -12.41 -10.80 -14.56
CA GLU A 203 -13.59 -11.57 -14.13
C GLU A 203 -13.24 -13.03 -13.86
N HIS A 204 -12.27 -13.59 -14.59
CA HIS A 204 -11.76 -14.92 -14.30
C HIS A 204 -11.09 -14.94 -12.92
N VAL A 205 -10.23 -13.97 -12.62
CA VAL A 205 -9.56 -13.87 -11.31
C VAL A 205 -10.59 -13.73 -10.18
N LEU A 206 -11.58 -12.83 -10.34
CA LEU A 206 -12.66 -12.66 -9.37
C LEU A 206 -13.48 -13.95 -9.17
N ARG A 207 -13.79 -14.66 -10.25
CA ARG A 207 -14.51 -15.94 -10.17
C ARG A 207 -13.69 -17.01 -9.45
N GLU A 208 -12.38 -17.08 -9.68
CA GLU A 208 -11.49 -18.00 -8.97
C GLU A 208 -11.42 -17.67 -7.46
N ARG A 209 -11.37 -16.39 -7.09
CA ARG A 209 -11.41 -15.94 -5.68
C ARG A 209 -12.72 -16.28 -4.98
N ALA A 210 -13.84 -16.19 -5.68
CA ALA A 210 -15.17 -16.48 -5.12
C ALA A 210 -15.44 -17.98 -4.94
N LYS A 211 -14.80 -18.83 -5.75
CA LYS A 211 -15.07 -20.27 -5.82
C LYS A 211 -14.66 -21.00 -4.55
N ASP A 212 -15.58 -21.77 -3.99
CA ASP A 212 -15.30 -22.75 -2.94
C ASP A 212 -14.97 -24.15 -3.50
N ASP A 213 -14.26 -24.93 -2.69
CA ASP A 213 -13.99 -26.34 -2.97
C ASP A 213 -15.28 -27.14 -3.00
N SER A 214 -15.41 -28.02 -4.00
CA SER A 214 -16.45 -29.03 -4.00
C SER A 214 -16.25 -29.99 -2.83
N GLN A 215 -17.28 -30.14 -2.00
CA GLN A 215 -17.28 -31.07 -0.86
C GLN A 215 -17.77 -32.50 -1.25
N GLY A 216 -17.94 -32.74 -2.56
CA GLY A 216 -18.46 -33.99 -3.15
C GLY A 216 -19.97 -33.95 -3.44
N PHE A 217 -20.49 -35.03 -4.05
CA PHE A 217 -21.89 -35.12 -4.54
C PHE A 217 -22.96 -34.95 -3.46
N LEU A 218 -22.65 -35.25 -2.19
CA LEU A 218 -23.51 -35.04 -1.02
C LEU A 218 -22.88 -34.06 -0.01
N GLY A 219 -22.07 -33.11 -0.49
CA GLY A 219 -21.29 -32.20 0.33
C GLY A 219 -22.11 -31.34 1.32
N PHE A 220 -23.39 -31.09 1.01
CA PHE A 220 -24.31 -30.36 1.91
C PHE A 220 -24.71 -31.17 3.15
N LEU A 221 -24.62 -32.52 3.11
CA LEU A 221 -24.86 -33.40 4.26
C LEU A 221 -23.61 -33.61 5.12
N LYS A 222 -22.42 -33.23 4.62
CA LYS A 222 -21.18 -33.29 5.41
C LYS A 222 -21.13 -32.13 6.39
N THR A 223 -21.31 -32.45 7.67
CA THR A 223 -21.12 -31.52 8.79
C THR A 223 -19.73 -31.64 9.42
N VAL A 224 -19.00 -32.71 9.11
CA VAL A 224 -17.65 -33.03 9.60
C VAL A 224 -16.70 -33.20 8.41
N ASP A 225 -15.45 -32.75 8.55
CA ASP A 225 -14.35 -32.88 7.59
C ASP A 225 -14.44 -32.08 6.26
N LYS A 226 -15.12 -30.94 6.24
CA LYS A 226 -14.97 -30.00 5.10
C LYS A 226 -13.53 -29.51 5.02
N GLN A 227 -13.04 -29.37 3.79
CA GLN A 227 -11.71 -28.83 3.52
C GLN A 227 -11.79 -27.70 2.51
N TRP A 228 -10.96 -26.70 2.75
CA TRP A 228 -10.89 -25.48 1.95
C TRP A 228 -9.47 -25.24 1.47
N THR A 229 -9.37 -24.76 0.24
CA THR A 229 -8.12 -24.31 -0.36
C THR A 229 -7.82 -22.89 0.09
N VAL A 230 -6.60 -22.69 0.59
CA VAL A 230 -5.96 -21.38 0.62
C VAL A 230 -5.05 -21.27 -0.58
N THR A 231 -5.20 -20.19 -1.36
CA THR A 231 -4.24 -19.79 -2.39
C THR A 231 -3.39 -18.66 -1.82
N TRP A 232 -2.07 -18.81 -1.76
CA TRP A 232 -1.17 -17.78 -1.20
C TRP A 232 -0.36 -17.04 -2.27
N ASP A 233 -0.41 -17.51 -3.52
CA ASP A 233 0.02 -16.78 -4.71
C ASP A 233 -0.88 -17.18 -5.90
N GLU A 234 -1.70 -16.25 -6.39
CA GLU A 234 -2.65 -16.49 -7.49
C GLU A 234 -1.95 -16.69 -8.85
N ASN A 235 -0.64 -16.42 -8.92
CA ASN A 235 0.19 -16.58 -10.10
C ASN A 235 1.06 -17.85 -10.08
N ASP A 236 0.92 -18.73 -9.08
CA ASP A 236 1.57 -20.04 -9.03
C ASP A 236 0.52 -21.12 -8.77
N GLU A 237 0.33 -22.06 -9.71
CA GLU A 237 -0.68 -23.11 -9.57
C GLU A 237 -0.43 -24.02 -8.36
N GLY A 238 0.85 -24.18 -7.97
CA GLY A 238 1.27 -24.95 -6.81
C GLY A 238 1.32 -24.14 -5.51
N ALA A 239 0.94 -22.86 -5.52
CA ALA A 239 0.96 -22.01 -4.33
C ALA A 239 -0.35 -22.09 -3.54
N ARG A 240 -0.66 -23.30 -3.09
CA ARG A 240 -1.93 -23.64 -2.43
C ARG A 240 -1.72 -24.66 -1.33
N TYR A 241 -2.49 -24.56 -0.26
CA TYR A 241 -2.59 -25.60 0.76
C TYR A 241 -4.05 -25.83 1.17
N LYS A 242 -4.29 -26.93 1.90
CA LYS A 242 -5.61 -27.29 2.41
C LYS A 242 -5.70 -26.99 3.90
N LEU A 243 -6.82 -26.43 4.34
CA LEU A 243 -7.20 -26.35 5.75
C LEU A 243 -8.52 -27.09 5.98
N ARG A 244 -8.75 -27.53 7.23
CA ARG A 244 -10.07 -28.05 7.64
C ARG A 244 -11.01 -26.89 8.01
N GLU A 245 -12.31 -27.13 7.95
CA GLU A 245 -13.32 -26.19 8.47
C GLU A 245 -12.94 -25.61 9.84
N ALA A 246 -13.07 -24.29 9.99
CA ALA A 246 -12.81 -23.54 11.23
C ALA A 246 -11.36 -23.63 11.77
N GLN A 247 -10.43 -24.20 11.00
CA GLN A 247 -9.01 -24.13 11.30
C GLN A 247 -8.46 -22.76 10.91
N ASP A 248 -7.47 -22.27 11.66
CA ASP A 248 -6.78 -21.02 11.31
C ASP A 248 -5.84 -21.19 10.11
N LEU A 249 -5.64 -20.11 9.36
CA LEU A 249 -4.82 -20.11 8.15
C LEU A 249 -3.39 -20.60 8.42
N ALA A 250 -2.78 -20.22 9.55
CA ALA A 250 -1.43 -20.63 9.90
C ALA A 250 -1.34 -22.14 10.16
N TRP A 251 -2.37 -22.75 10.76
CA TRP A 251 -2.40 -24.20 10.98
C TRP A 251 -2.59 -24.97 9.69
N GLY A 252 -3.42 -24.48 8.78
CA GLY A 252 -3.48 -25.02 7.42
C GLY A 252 -2.12 -24.96 6.73
N ALA A 253 -1.41 -23.82 6.84
CA ALA A 253 -0.11 -23.61 6.21
C ALA A 253 0.97 -24.57 6.74
N ALA A 254 1.01 -24.81 8.05
CA ALA A 254 2.01 -25.72 8.66
C ALA A 254 1.89 -27.18 8.19
N ASN A 255 0.73 -27.59 7.67
CA ASN A 255 0.56 -28.93 7.10
C ASN A 255 1.15 -29.05 5.69
N ASP A 256 1.47 -27.92 5.03
CA ASP A 256 2.08 -27.92 3.71
C ASP A 256 3.58 -28.17 3.82
N GLN A 257 3.99 -29.40 3.52
CA GLN A 257 5.39 -29.84 3.47
C GLN A 257 5.88 -30.05 2.03
N SER A 258 5.24 -29.39 1.05
CA SER A 258 5.57 -29.57 -0.37
C SER A 258 6.92 -28.99 -0.79
N ARG A 259 7.51 -28.10 0.02
CA ARG A 259 8.78 -27.42 -0.26
C ARG A 259 9.58 -27.25 1.04
N ASP A 260 10.89 -27.07 0.93
CA ASP A 260 11.71 -26.56 2.04
C ASP A 260 11.46 -25.07 2.19
N TRP A 261 10.42 -24.72 2.95
CA TRP A 261 9.97 -23.34 3.10
C TRP A 261 11.02 -22.45 3.77
N LYS A 262 11.78 -22.99 4.71
CA LYS A 262 12.81 -22.24 5.44
C LYS A 262 14.00 -21.90 4.54
N ALA A 263 14.33 -22.77 3.58
CA ALA A 263 15.33 -22.47 2.56
C ALA A 263 14.87 -21.37 1.58
N ILE A 264 13.56 -21.24 1.34
CA ILE A 264 12.99 -20.18 0.49
C ILE A 264 12.97 -18.84 1.23
N ASP A 265 12.56 -18.83 2.49
CA ASP A 265 12.49 -17.65 3.34
C ASP A 265 12.72 -18.10 4.79
N PRO A 266 13.79 -17.65 5.47
CA PRO A 266 14.14 -18.10 6.83
C PRO A 266 13.03 -17.92 7.87
N ARG A 267 12.07 -17.02 7.62
CA ARG A 267 10.92 -16.75 8.50
C ARG A 267 9.84 -17.84 8.41
N ARG A 268 9.83 -18.60 7.32
CA ARG A 268 8.86 -19.67 7.01
C ARG A 268 9.28 -21.00 7.64
N VAL A 269 9.19 -21.07 8.96
CA VAL A 269 9.73 -22.19 9.75
C VAL A 269 8.92 -23.49 9.57
N GLU A 270 7.60 -23.39 9.45
CA GLU A 270 6.70 -24.56 9.44
C GLU A 270 5.92 -24.78 8.13
N GLY A 271 5.80 -23.76 7.29
CA GLY A 271 4.94 -23.75 6.10
C GLY A 271 5.11 -22.45 5.30
N PRO A 272 4.29 -22.18 4.28
CA PRO A 272 4.44 -21.00 3.43
C PRO A 272 4.24 -19.67 4.16
N ILE A 273 3.48 -19.63 5.26
CA ILE A 273 3.27 -18.43 6.09
C ILE A 273 4.36 -18.37 7.18
N PRO A 274 5.03 -17.22 7.37
CA PRO A 274 5.91 -16.99 8.52
C PRO A 274 5.14 -17.07 9.84
N VAL A 275 5.53 -17.98 10.75
CA VAL A 275 4.86 -18.15 12.04
C VAL A 275 5.91 -18.39 13.11
N GLU A 276 6.00 -17.47 14.07
CA GLU A 276 6.83 -17.65 15.28
C GLU A 276 5.98 -17.96 16.53
N CYS A 277 4.70 -17.59 16.51
CA CYS A 277 3.78 -17.87 17.60
C CYS A 277 2.37 -18.17 17.07
N ARG A 278 1.56 -18.84 17.89
CA ARG A 278 0.17 -19.23 17.58
C ARG A 278 -0.88 -18.44 18.38
N SER A 279 -0.47 -17.33 19.00
CA SER A 279 -1.23 -16.64 20.04
C SER A 279 -1.36 -15.13 19.80
N ALA A 280 -1.19 -14.67 18.56
CA ALA A 280 -1.20 -13.23 18.21
C ALA A 280 -0.21 -12.37 19.03
N SER A 281 0.94 -12.93 19.41
CA SER A 281 1.92 -12.25 20.27
C SER A 281 3.11 -11.69 19.51
N CYS A 282 3.50 -12.28 18.38
CA CYS A 282 4.69 -11.89 17.61
C CYS A 282 4.40 -11.01 16.39
N GLY A 283 3.21 -11.11 15.79
CA GLY A 283 2.85 -10.40 14.56
C GLY A 283 3.46 -10.96 13.27
N THR A 284 4.27 -12.02 13.29
CA THR A 284 4.97 -12.49 12.08
C THR A 284 4.07 -13.10 11.01
N CYS A 285 2.93 -13.67 11.42
CA CYS A 285 1.97 -14.34 10.54
C CYS A 285 0.94 -13.42 9.86
N TRP A 286 1.25 -12.13 9.70
CA TRP A 286 0.33 -11.21 9.03
C TRP A 286 0.23 -11.49 7.53
N VAL A 287 -0.98 -11.37 6.99
CA VAL A 287 -1.33 -11.64 5.59
C VAL A 287 -2.36 -10.61 5.10
N GLY A 288 -2.37 -10.37 3.78
CA GLY A 288 -3.44 -9.64 3.11
C GLY A 288 -4.43 -10.61 2.46
N VAL A 289 -5.74 -10.35 2.57
CA VAL A 289 -6.81 -11.21 2.02
C VAL A 289 -7.31 -10.63 0.70
N LEU A 290 -6.94 -11.25 -0.42
CA LEU A 290 -7.34 -10.83 -1.76
C LEU A 290 -8.78 -11.19 -2.09
N GLY A 291 -9.27 -12.32 -1.56
CA GLY A 291 -10.64 -12.80 -1.76
C GLY A 291 -11.06 -13.83 -0.71
N GLY A 292 -12.38 -13.93 -0.49
CA GLY A 292 -12.95 -14.82 0.52
C GLY A 292 -12.92 -14.23 1.94
N VAL A 293 -12.77 -12.92 2.09
CA VAL A 293 -12.74 -12.26 3.41
C VAL A 293 -14.02 -12.51 4.20
N GLU A 294 -15.15 -12.57 3.51
CA GLU A 294 -16.47 -12.89 4.05
C GLU A 294 -16.57 -14.31 4.64
N LYS A 295 -15.67 -15.22 4.21
CA LYS A 295 -15.59 -16.62 4.67
C LYS A 295 -14.69 -16.78 5.90
N LEU A 296 -13.99 -15.73 6.31
CA LEU A 296 -13.22 -15.72 7.54
C LEU A 296 -14.10 -15.38 8.74
N THR A 297 -13.72 -15.86 9.91
CA THR A 297 -14.33 -15.41 11.18
C THR A 297 -14.01 -13.94 11.45
N ASP A 298 -14.90 -13.31 12.21
CA ASP A 298 -14.67 -11.95 12.72
C ASP A 298 -13.39 -11.89 13.55
N VAL A 299 -12.77 -10.72 13.57
CA VAL A 299 -11.58 -10.43 14.37
C VAL A 299 -11.92 -10.55 15.86
N GLY A 300 -11.22 -11.46 16.54
CA GLY A 300 -11.30 -11.57 17.99
C GLY A 300 -10.63 -10.39 18.69
N ALA A 301 -11.05 -10.09 19.93
CA ALA A 301 -10.54 -8.95 20.71
C ALA A 301 -8.99 -8.91 20.81
N ARG A 302 -8.35 -10.07 20.93
CA ARG A 302 -6.88 -10.17 21.01
C ARG A 302 -6.21 -9.80 19.68
N GLU A 303 -6.70 -10.34 18.56
CA GLU A 303 -6.21 -10.00 17.22
C GLU A 303 -6.37 -8.50 16.96
N GLY A 304 -7.57 -7.96 17.19
CA GLY A 304 -7.86 -6.54 16.94
C GLY A 304 -6.97 -5.58 17.74
N LYS A 305 -6.68 -5.89 19.01
CA LYS A 305 -5.71 -5.12 19.80
C LYS A 305 -4.29 -5.25 19.24
N LYS A 306 -3.87 -6.48 18.93
CA LYS A 306 -2.47 -6.78 18.59
C LYS A 306 -2.09 -6.30 17.19
N ILE A 307 -2.98 -6.41 16.21
CA ILE A 307 -2.73 -5.98 14.83
C ILE A 307 -2.45 -4.47 14.75
N LYS A 308 -3.17 -3.68 15.57
CA LYS A 308 -2.92 -2.25 15.77
C LYS A 308 -1.60 -1.99 16.51
N GLU A 309 -1.28 -2.80 17.52
CA GLU A 309 -0.01 -2.69 18.24
C GLU A 309 1.20 -2.92 17.32
N PHE A 310 1.10 -3.89 16.43
CA PHE A 310 2.13 -4.21 15.44
C PHE A 310 2.25 -3.15 14.34
N GLY A 311 1.17 -2.42 14.05
CA GLY A 311 1.16 -1.31 13.08
C GLY A 311 0.67 -1.70 11.69
N TYR A 312 0.06 -2.87 11.53
CA TYR A 312 -0.33 -3.39 10.22
C TYR A 312 -1.64 -2.78 9.69
N ILE A 313 -2.62 -2.54 10.57
CA ILE A 313 -3.86 -1.84 10.24
C ILE A 313 -4.51 -1.30 11.52
N ASP A 314 -5.18 -0.16 11.41
CA ASP A 314 -6.02 0.42 12.47
C ASP A 314 -7.45 0.59 11.95
N THR A 315 -8.27 -0.44 12.14
CA THR A 315 -9.67 -0.48 11.68
C THR A 315 -10.56 -1.19 12.69
N ALA A 316 -11.82 -0.76 12.73
CA ALA A 316 -12.88 -1.40 13.52
C ALA A 316 -13.70 -2.41 12.70
N GLU A 317 -13.36 -2.61 11.42
CA GLU A 317 -14.04 -3.58 10.57
C GLU A 317 -13.92 -5.00 11.16
N PRO A 318 -15.02 -5.78 11.23
CA PRO A 318 -14.98 -7.13 11.80
C PRO A 318 -14.17 -8.10 10.94
N LYS A 319 -14.08 -7.87 9.63
CA LYS A 319 -13.33 -8.71 8.68
C LYS A 319 -12.40 -7.85 7.82
N PRO A 320 -11.32 -7.30 8.39
CA PRO A 320 -10.42 -6.43 7.67
C PRO A 320 -9.56 -7.23 6.68
N LEU A 321 -9.03 -6.55 5.66
CA LEU A 321 -8.19 -7.16 4.63
C LEU A 321 -6.84 -7.63 5.17
N ILE A 322 -6.31 -7.01 6.23
CA ILE A 322 -5.08 -7.44 6.89
C ILE A 322 -5.44 -8.25 8.13
N ARG A 323 -4.93 -9.47 8.21
CA ARG A 323 -5.25 -10.44 9.28
C ARG A 323 -3.99 -11.06 9.87
N LEU A 324 -4.09 -11.55 11.10
CA LEU A 324 -3.10 -12.49 11.65
C LEU A 324 -3.54 -13.91 11.28
N ALA A 325 -2.75 -14.61 10.46
CA ALA A 325 -3.10 -15.93 9.96
C ALA A 325 -3.33 -16.96 11.07
N CYS A 326 -2.67 -16.82 12.22
CA CYS A 326 -2.90 -17.69 13.39
C CYS A 326 -4.23 -17.44 14.13
N GLN A 327 -5.00 -16.42 13.75
CA GLN A 327 -6.29 -16.08 14.35
C GLN A 327 -7.44 -16.07 13.33
N ALA A 328 -7.14 -15.95 12.03
CA ALA A 328 -8.12 -16.00 10.97
C ALA A 328 -8.56 -17.45 10.70
N GLN A 329 -9.73 -17.84 11.20
CA GLN A 329 -10.33 -19.14 10.89
C GLN A 329 -11.17 -19.04 9.62
N SER A 330 -11.08 -20.04 8.74
CA SER A 330 -11.83 -20.04 7.49
C SER A 330 -12.96 -21.07 7.47
N GLN A 331 -14.09 -20.65 6.90
CA GLN A 331 -15.28 -21.46 6.63
C GLN A 331 -15.49 -21.68 5.11
N GLY A 332 -14.49 -21.32 4.31
CA GLY A 332 -14.50 -21.44 2.86
C GLY A 332 -13.11 -21.26 2.26
N ALA A 333 -13.01 -21.32 0.94
CA ALA A 333 -11.76 -21.08 0.23
C ALA A 333 -11.40 -19.59 0.26
N VAL A 334 -10.12 -19.29 0.47
CA VAL A 334 -9.61 -17.92 0.55
C VAL A 334 -8.37 -17.73 -0.30
N SER A 335 -8.19 -16.52 -0.80
CA SER A 335 -6.97 -16.09 -1.48
C SER A 335 -6.27 -15.04 -0.65
N ILE A 336 -4.99 -15.26 -0.37
CA ILE A 336 -4.17 -14.39 0.47
C ILE A 336 -2.88 -14.02 -0.25
N VAL A 337 -2.21 -13.00 0.27
CA VAL A 337 -0.84 -12.65 -0.06
C VAL A 337 -0.03 -12.53 1.22
N ILE A 338 1.20 -13.03 1.16
CA ILE A 338 2.15 -13.03 2.28
C ILE A 338 3.16 -11.92 2.03
N PRO A 339 3.33 -10.96 2.95
CA PRO A 339 4.29 -9.89 2.80
C PRO A 339 5.74 -10.44 2.82
N PRO A 340 6.66 -9.80 2.09
CA PRO A 340 8.06 -10.23 2.04
C PRO A 340 8.83 -9.91 3.34
N TRP A 341 8.17 -9.28 4.31
CA TRP A 341 8.73 -8.90 5.60
C TRP A 341 7.69 -8.97 6.73
N ASN A 342 8.14 -8.82 7.98
CA ASN A 342 7.29 -8.59 9.16
C ASN A 342 7.99 -7.72 10.19
N GLY A 343 7.24 -7.16 11.14
CA GLY A 343 7.79 -6.33 12.21
C GLY A 343 6.75 -5.81 13.19
N GLN A 344 7.20 -5.12 14.24
CA GLN A 344 6.37 -4.49 15.26
C GLN A 344 6.74 -3.01 15.37
N PHE A 345 5.98 -2.16 14.69
CA PHE A 345 6.29 -0.73 14.56
C PHE A 345 5.15 0.20 14.94
N GLY A 346 3.93 -0.31 15.11
CA GLY A 346 2.76 0.51 15.44
C GLY A 346 2.91 1.30 16.75
N LYS A 347 3.49 0.70 17.80
CA LYS A 347 3.78 1.44 19.05
C LYS A 347 4.76 2.58 18.83
N TYR A 348 5.83 2.33 18.09
CA TYR A 348 6.87 3.32 17.80
C TYR A 348 6.29 4.52 17.03
N LEU A 349 5.55 4.26 15.94
CA LEU A 349 4.93 5.32 15.14
C LEU A 349 3.93 6.17 15.94
N ARG A 350 3.14 5.56 16.82
CA ARG A 350 2.23 6.32 17.71
C ARG A 350 2.99 7.25 18.63
N THR A 351 4.07 6.79 19.24
CA THR A 351 4.91 7.62 20.11
C THR A 351 5.55 8.79 19.33
N LEU A 352 5.99 8.57 18.09
CA LEU A 352 6.47 9.67 17.25
C LEU A 352 5.38 10.72 17.01
N LYS A 353 4.19 10.30 16.59
CA LYS A 353 3.05 11.20 16.34
C LYS A 353 2.61 11.96 17.60
N GLU A 354 2.67 11.33 18.76
CA GLU A 354 2.39 11.96 20.05
C GLU A 354 3.45 13.03 20.41
N ASN A 355 4.73 12.74 20.19
CA ASN A 355 5.83 13.69 20.44
C ASN A 355 5.79 14.89 19.50
N GLU A 356 5.49 14.68 18.21
CA GLU A 356 5.28 15.75 17.23
C GLU A 356 4.14 16.69 17.67
N ARG A 357 2.99 16.11 18.03
CA ARG A 357 1.85 16.90 18.55
C ARG A 357 2.19 17.67 19.81
N ALA A 358 2.91 17.06 20.75
CA ALA A 358 3.34 17.72 21.98
C ALA A 358 4.31 18.89 21.71
N SER A 359 5.18 18.75 20.70
CA SER A 359 6.13 19.79 20.29
C SER A 359 5.46 20.99 19.62
N VAL A 360 4.34 20.77 18.92
CA VAL A 360 3.54 21.83 18.28
C VAL A 360 2.71 22.64 19.30
N VAL A 361 2.33 22.02 20.42
CA VAL A 361 1.45 22.63 21.44
C VAL A 361 2.21 23.47 22.48
N GLN A 362 3.55 23.43 22.52
CA GLN A 362 4.33 24.31 23.40
C GLN A 362 4.38 25.75 22.86
N PRO A 363 3.94 26.77 23.63
CA PRO A 363 4.11 28.17 23.22
C PRO A 363 5.60 28.52 23.13
N LYS A 364 5.98 29.33 22.14
CA LYS A 364 7.30 29.97 21.98
C LYS A 364 7.58 31.03 23.06
N ASP A 365 7.23 30.79 24.32
CA ASP A 365 7.45 31.71 25.45
C ASP A 365 8.55 31.20 26.38
N SER A 366 9.75 30.98 25.84
CA SER A 366 10.96 30.76 26.64
C SER A 366 12.17 31.55 26.12
N LEU A 367 11.92 32.72 25.52
CA LEU A 367 12.94 33.74 25.21
C LEU A 367 12.48 35.14 25.63
N ARG A 368 12.40 35.36 26.96
CA ARG A 368 12.40 36.65 27.70
C ARG A 368 12.25 36.26 29.18
N SER A 369 13.15 36.49 30.12
CA SER A 369 14.17 37.50 30.28
C SER A 369 15.30 36.99 31.21
N GLU A 370 16.50 36.85 30.68
CA GLU A 370 17.72 37.07 31.47
C GLU A 370 18.35 38.35 30.93
N ALA A 371 18.15 39.47 31.65
CA ALA A 371 19.07 40.60 31.78
C ALA A 371 18.39 41.80 32.44
N VAL A 372 19.18 42.54 33.23
CA VAL A 372 18.97 43.91 33.76
C VAL A 372 18.15 43.92 35.07
N THR A 373 18.68 44.23 36.28
CA THR A 373 19.80 45.13 36.63
C THR A 373 20.29 44.85 38.06
N GLU A 374 21.60 44.92 38.24
CA GLU A 374 22.26 45.14 39.53
C GLU A 374 22.39 46.67 39.78
N ALA A 375 22.24 47.06 41.05
CA ALA A 375 22.80 48.25 41.70
C ALA A 375 22.00 49.58 41.82
N ILE A 376 22.16 50.13 43.04
CA ILE A 376 22.08 51.53 43.53
C ILE A 376 20.72 52.01 44.11
N ASN A 377 20.44 51.71 45.39
CA ASN A 377 20.71 52.59 46.56
C ASN A 377 20.23 51.95 47.86
#